data_AF-A0A430UEN3-F1
#
_entry.id   AF-A0A430UEN3-F1
#
_cell.length_a   1.000
_cell.length_b   1.000
_cell.length_c   1.000
_cell.angle_alpha   90.00
_cell.angle_beta   90.00
_cell.angle_gamma   90.00
#
_symmetry.space_group_name_H-M   'P 1'
#
loop_
_entity.id
_entity.type
_entity.pdbx_description
1 polymer ?
#
loop_
_entity_poly.entity_id
_entity_poly.type
_entity_poly.pdbx_seq_one_letter_code
_entity_poly.pdbx_strand_id
1 'polypeptide(L)'
;MVVRYTNKATLLVESQGSSGGNVTLDGDLLPERSFPDQDVLGIVVEKNLTTTGDTQNVSGAPQKQVVMGLFYAGGRAIIQQNSTVFGTIIAKEVCTSSNCTAGSGNVNIVQVPGLEFNLPPGFNQIPNATSAFFGQLTYERR
;
A
#
# COMPACT_ATOMS: atom_id res chain seq x y z
N MET A 1 -2.34 25.50 13.18
CA MET A 1 -1.38 24.37 13.03
C MET A 1 -1.18 24.17 11.53
N VAL A 2 0.05 24.29 11.03
CA VAL A 2 0.35 24.03 9.61
C VAL A 2 0.86 22.60 9.52
N VAL A 3 0.08 21.71 8.90
CA VAL A 3 0.54 20.34 8.63
C VAL A 3 1.58 20.42 7.51
N ARG A 4 2.79 19.93 7.78
CA ARG A 4 3.89 19.88 6.81
C ARG A 4 4.13 18.44 6.40
N TYR A 5 3.69 18.10 5.20
CA TYR A 5 3.90 16.80 4.57
C TYR A 5 5.36 16.64 4.15
N THR A 6 6.08 15.76 4.85
CA THR A 6 7.53 15.56 4.67
C THR A 6 7.86 14.07 4.64
N ASN A 7 9.15 13.73 4.48
CA ASN A 7 9.77 12.39 4.55
C ASN A 7 8.96 11.26 3.91
N LYS A 8 8.92 11.31 2.59
CA LYS A 8 8.30 10.28 1.76
C LYS A 8 9.30 9.67 0.81
N ALA A 9 9.21 8.36 0.62
CA ALA A 9 10.04 7.61 -0.29
C ALA A 9 9.22 6.49 -0.94
N THR A 10 9.70 6.02 -2.08
CA THR A 10 9.12 4.88 -2.78
C THR A 10 10.18 3.82 -2.97
N LEU A 11 9.89 2.61 -2.51
CA LEU A 11 10.62 1.40 -2.87
C LEU A 11 9.97 0.80 -4.12
N LEU A 12 10.69 0.83 -5.24
CA LEU A 12 10.27 0.20 -6.48
C LEU A 12 11.01 -1.14 -6.65
N VAL A 13 10.26 -2.21 -6.87
CA VAL A 13 10.80 -3.55 -7.14
C VAL A 13 10.22 -4.08 -8.44
N GLU A 14 11.05 -4.03 -9.47
CA GLU A 14 10.75 -4.54 -10.79
C GLU A 14 11.38 -5.93 -11.00
N SER A 15 10.84 -6.65 -11.97
CA SER A 15 11.41 -7.89 -12.46
C SER A 15 12.43 -7.60 -13.56
N GLN A 16 13.45 -8.44 -13.62
CA GLN A 16 14.40 -8.45 -14.73
C GLN A 16 14.19 -9.74 -15.51
N GLY A 17 13.47 -9.65 -16.63
CA GLY A 17 13.01 -10.83 -17.37
C GLY A 17 11.99 -11.63 -16.55
N SER A 18 12.25 -12.91 -16.28
CA SER A 18 11.36 -13.75 -15.48
C SER A 18 11.65 -13.70 -13.96
N SER A 19 12.75 -13.09 -13.54
CA SER A 19 13.22 -13.10 -12.15
C SER A 19 12.88 -11.81 -11.39
N GLY A 20 12.65 -11.92 -10.08
CA GLY A 20 12.35 -10.77 -9.21
C GLY A 20 10.94 -10.22 -9.38
N GLY A 21 10.72 -8.99 -8.89
CA GLY A 21 9.44 -8.28 -8.92
C GLY A 21 8.48 -8.58 -7.76
N ASN A 22 8.89 -9.38 -6.77
CA ASN A 22 8.10 -9.66 -5.57
C ASN A 22 8.72 -8.98 -4.34
N VAL A 23 7.89 -8.61 -3.37
CA VAL A 23 8.32 -8.19 -2.03
C VAL A 23 7.58 -9.00 -0.98
N THR A 24 8.31 -9.39 0.06
CA THR A 24 7.75 -9.98 1.26
C THR A 24 8.06 -9.09 2.45
N LEU A 25 7.03 -8.77 3.23
CA LEU A 25 7.12 -8.08 4.51
C LEU A 25 6.94 -9.13 5.60
N ASP A 26 8.06 -9.51 6.24
CA ASP A 26 8.05 -10.60 7.21
C ASP A 26 7.82 -10.15 8.66
N GLY A 27 7.75 -8.84 8.90
CA GLY A 27 7.52 -8.21 10.21
C GLY A 27 6.77 -6.88 10.08
N ASP A 28 6.56 -6.20 11.21
CA ASP A 28 5.87 -4.92 11.24
C ASP A 28 6.60 -3.86 10.40
N LEU A 29 5.82 -3.05 9.67
CA LEU A 29 6.31 -1.91 8.91
C LEU A 29 5.59 -0.67 9.41
N LEU A 30 6.22 0.05 10.33
CA LEU A 30 5.65 1.21 11.00
C LEU A 30 6.48 2.46 10.70
N PRO A 31 5.86 3.66 10.64
CA PRO A 31 6.59 4.92 10.61
C PRO A 31 7.40 5.10 11.90
N GLU A 32 8.51 5.83 11.83
CA GLU A 32 9.25 6.22 13.04
C GLU A 32 8.49 7.30 13.83
N ARG A 33 7.86 8.27 13.14
CA ARG A 33 7.19 9.42 13.76
C ARG A 33 5.67 9.36 13.64
N SER A 34 5.12 9.76 12.50
CA SER A 34 3.67 9.78 12.29
C SER A 34 3.28 9.52 10.85
N PHE A 35 2.19 8.78 10.68
CA PHE A 35 1.58 8.47 9.39
C PHE A 35 0.16 9.05 9.35
N PRO A 36 -0.25 9.74 8.26
CA PRO A 36 0.50 9.97 7.02
C PRO A 36 1.26 11.32 6.97
N ASP A 37 1.26 12.10 8.05
CA ASP A 37 1.73 13.49 8.01
C ASP A 37 3.24 13.64 7.84
N GLN A 38 4.06 12.74 8.40
CA GLN A 38 5.52 12.93 8.46
C GLN A 38 6.33 11.86 7.77
N ASP A 39 5.97 10.58 7.93
CA ASP A 39 6.74 9.46 7.39
C ASP A 39 5.81 8.60 6.54
N VAL A 40 6.09 8.51 5.24
CA VAL A 40 5.29 7.73 4.30
C VAL A 40 6.20 6.93 3.39
N LEU A 41 6.13 5.60 3.51
CA LEU A 41 6.76 4.69 2.57
C LEU A 41 5.73 4.16 1.57
N GLY A 42 6.00 4.40 0.29
CA GLY A 42 5.34 3.72 -0.82
C GLY A 42 6.12 2.48 -1.23
N ILE A 43 5.44 1.37 -1.50
CA ILE A 43 6.05 0.17 -2.08
C ILE A 43 5.33 -0.14 -3.38
N VAL A 44 6.06 -0.16 -4.48
CA VAL A 44 5.57 -0.51 -5.81
C VAL A 44 6.28 -1.79 -6.25
N VAL A 45 5.51 -2.85 -6.46
CA VAL A 45 6.04 -4.13 -6.92
C VAL A 45 5.36 -4.55 -8.21
N GLU A 46 6.16 -5.04 -9.16
CA GLU A 46 5.64 -5.46 -10.46
C GLU A 46 4.75 -6.71 -10.35
N LYS A 47 5.12 -7.66 -9.48
CA LYS A 47 4.41 -8.92 -9.28
C LYS A 47 3.66 -8.91 -7.95
N ASN A 48 4.13 -9.66 -6.96
CA ASN A 48 3.35 -9.91 -5.74
C ASN A 48 3.94 -9.22 -4.52
N LEU A 49 3.07 -8.67 -3.69
CA LEU A 49 3.38 -8.20 -2.35
C LEU A 49 2.82 -9.20 -1.34
N THR A 50 3.62 -9.65 -0.39
CA THR A 50 3.19 -10.60 0.64
C THR A 50 3.46 -10.06 2.03
N THR A 51 2.48 -10.09 2.93
CA THR A 51 2.70 -9.96 4.38
C THR A 51 2.61 -11.35 4.99
N THR A 52 3.51 -11.73 5.89
CA THR A 52 3.58 -13.11 6.41
C THR A 52 2.82 -13.35 7.72
N GLY A 53 2.32 -12.30 8.37
CA GLY A 53 1.79 -12.39 9.74
C GLY A 53 2.90 -12.42 10.79
N ASP A 54 3.94 -11.58 10.62
CA ASP A 54 5.09 -11.42 11.53
C ASP A 54 5.80 -12.75 11.89
N THR A 55 6.44 -13.34 10.88
CA THR A 55 7.19 -14.58 11.06
C THR A 55 8.61 -14.35 11.59
N GLN A 56 9.08 -13.09 11.65
CA GLN A 56 10.40 -12.73 12.17
C GLN A 56 10.45 -12.70 13.70
N ASN A 57 9.40 -12.18 14.37
CA ASN A 57 9.44 -12.03 15.82
C ASN A 57 8.88 -13.24 16.58
N VAL A 58 8.08 -14.09 15.93
CA VAL A 58 7.47 -15.27 16.57
C VAL A 58 7.52 -16.48 15.63
N SER A 59 8.26 -17.51 16.04
CA SER A 59 8.29 -18.79 15.32
C SER A 59 6.97 -19.56 15.54
N GLY A 60 6.15 -19.73 14.49
CA GLY A 60 4.94 -20.56 14.56
C GLY A 60 3.78 -20.06 13.70
N ALA A 61 2.57 -20.08 14.26
CA ALA A 61 1.34 -19.66 13.58
C ALA A 61 1.35 -18.15 13.27
N PRO A 62 0.76 -17.70 12.14
CA PRO A 62 0.72 -16.29 11.76
C PRO A 62 0.17 -15.41 12.88
N GLN A 63 0.99 -14.48 13.35
CA GLN A 63 0.64 -13.50 14.36
C GLN A 63 0.13 -12.20 13.73
N LYS A 64 -0.28 -11.29 14.61
CA LYS A 64 -0.74 -9.97 14.20
C LYS A 64 0.44 -9.16 13.67
N GLN A 65 0.50 -8.99 12.36
CA GLN A 65 1.39 -8.04 11.70
C GLN A 65 0.67 -6.73 11.44
N VAL A 66 1.36 -5.61 11.61
CA VAL A 66 0.86 -4.29 11.25
C VAL A 66 1.81 -3.65 10.25
N VAL A 67 1.28 -3.30 9.08
CA VAL A 67 2.03 -2.56 8.06
C VAL A 67 1.30 -1.26 7.72
N MET A 68 2.05 -0.18 7.62
CA MET A 68 1.55 1.16 7.31
C MET A 68 2.25 1.72 6.08
N GLY A 69 1.49 2.15 5.08
CA GLY A 69 2.08 2.66 3.84
C GLY A 69 1.10 2.74 2.68
N LEU A 70 1.64 3.06 1.50
CA LEU A 70 0.93 2.86 0.25
C LEU A 70 1.58 1.70 -0.50
N PHE A 71 0.74 0.78 -0.96
CA PHE A 71 1.20 -0.47 -1.54
C PHE A 71 0.58 -0.63 -2.91
N TYR A 72 1.41 -0.87 -3.91
CA TYR A 72 1.01 -1.24 -5.26
C TYR A 72 1.60 -2.59 -5.60
N ALA A 73 0.75 -3.54 -6.02
CA ALA A 73 1.17 -4.84 -6.54
C ALA A 73 0.58 -5.07 -7.93
N GLY A 74 1.41 -5.15 -8.96
CA GLY A 74 0.97 -5.40 -10.34
C GLY A 74 0.34 -6.78 -10.54
N GLY A 75 0.54 -7.72 -9.62
CA GLY A 75 -0.13 -9.01 -9.50
C GLY A 75 -1.02 -9.08 -8.26
N ARG A 76 -0.58 -9.86 -7.26
CA ARG A 76 -1.35 -10.15 -6.05
C ARG A 76 -0.82 -9.38 -4.85
N ALA A 77 -1.73 -8.86 -4.03
CA ALA A 77 -1.44 -8.51 -2.64
C ALA A 77 -1.92 -9.65 -1.75
N ILE A 78 -0.98 -10.40 -1.18
CA ILE A 78 -1.24 -11.51 -0.27
C ILE A 78 -1.05 -10.99 1.16
N ILE A 79 -2.15 -10.88 1.89
CA ILE A 79 -2.15 -10.34 3.26
C ILE A 79 -2.48 -11.51 4.19
N GLN A 80 -1.49 -12.04 4.89
CA GLN A 80 -1.73 -13.19 5.76
C GLN A 80 -2.74 -12.85 6.87
N GLN A 81 -3.55 -13.84 7.24
CA GLN A 81 -4.51 -13.76 8.35
C GLN A 81 -3.93 -13.12 9.61
N ASN A 82 -4.79 -12.39 10.33
CA ASN A 82 -4.48 -11.59 11.51
C ASN A 82 -3.63 -10.33 11.24
N SER A 83 -3.22 -10.08 10.00
CA SER A 83 -2.52 -8.85 9.63
C SER A 83 -3.49 -7.67 9.48
N THR A 84 -3.00 -6.48 9.83
CA THR A 84 -3.66 -5.21 9.58
C THR A 84 -2.78 -4.33 8.69
N VAL A 85 -3.38 -3.80 7.63
CA VAL A 85 -2.75 -2.82 6.74
C VAL A 85 -3.41 -1.46 6.96
N PHE A 86 -2.64 -0.45 7.34
CA PHE A 86 -3.09 0.94 7.38
C PHE A 86 -2.58 1.69 6.14
N GLY A 87 -3.49 2.30 5.38
CA GLY A 87 -3.17 3.08 4.20
C GLY A 87 -3.93 2.58 2.98
N THR A 88 -3.24 2.25 1.89
CA THR A 88 -3.92 1.86 0.64
C THR A 88 -3.18 0.72 -0.04
N ILE A 89 -3.94 -0.26 -0.53
CA ILE A 89 -3.45 -1.34 -1.38
C ILE A 89 -4.12 -1.23 -2.75
N ILE A 90 -3.30 -1.18 -3.79
CA ILE A 90 -3.73 -1.23 -5.19
C ILE A 90 -3.13 -2.51 -5.77
N ALA A 91 -3.98 -3.48 -6.11
CA ALA A 91 -3.54 -4.75 -6.69
C ALA A 91 -4.54 -5.28 -7.71
N LYS A 92 -4.12 -6.19 -8.60
CA LYS A 92 -5.07 -6.89 -9.48
C LYS A 92 -5.95 -7.86 -8.69
N GLU A 93 -5.39 -8.48 -7.66
CA GLU A 93 -6.07 -9.44 -6.80
C GLU A 93 -5.57 -9.30 -5.36
N VAL A 94 -6.49 -9.33 -4.40
CA VAL A 94 -6.17 -9.31 -2.96
C VAL A 94 -6.54 -10.66 -2.37
N CYS A 95 -5.57 -11.32 -1.74
CA CYS A 95 -5.75 -12.63 -1.13
C CYS A 95 -5.42 -12.56 0.37
N THR A 96 -6.14 -13.33 1.19
CA THR A 96 -5.92 -13.39 2.65
C THR A 96 -4.99 -14.53 3.09
N SER A 97 -4.39 -15.22 2.12
CA SER A 97 -3.48 -16.35 2.28
C SER A 97 -2.76 -16.64 0.95
N SER A 98 -1.66 -17.40 0.99
CA SER A 98 -0.84 -17.73 -0.20
C SER A 98 -1.59 -18.52 -1.27
N ASN A 99 -2.60 -19.30 -0.90
CA ASN A 99 -3.46 -20.05 -1.81
C ASN A 99 -4.81 -19.34 -2.08
N CYS A 100 -4.96 -18.09 -1.64
CA CYS A 100 -6.18 -17.28 -1.75
C CYS A 100 -7.43 -17.96 -1.15
N THR A 101 -7.25 -18.93 -0.25
CA THR A 101 -8.35 -19.55 0.49
C THR A 101 -8.58 -18.74 1.76
N ALA A 102 -9.79 -18.17 1.90
CA ALA A 102 -10.18 -17.48 3.11
C ALA A 102 -10.28 -18.48 4.27
N GLY A 103 -9.46 -18.30 5.30
CA GLY A 103 -9.53 -19.08 6.54
C GLY A 103 -10.25 -18.33 7.66
N SER A 104 -10.13 -18.83 8.89
CA SER A 104 -10.87 -18.31 10.06
C SER A 104 -10.29 -17.04 10.69
N GLY A 105 -9.16 -16.51 10.18
CA GLY A 105 -8.55 -15.28 10.68
C GLY A 105 -9.01 -14.02 9.94
N ASN A 106 -9.07 -12.89 10.66
CA ASN A 106 -9.48 -11.61 10.08
C ASN A 106 -8.28 -10.92 9.41
N VAL A 107 -8.52 -10.33 8.24
CA VAL A 107 -7.58 -9.41 7.59
C VAL A 107 -8.23 -8.04 7.53
N ASN A 108 -7.54 -7.02 8.03
CA ASN A 108 -8.06 -5.66 8.06
C ASN A 108 -7.24 -4.76 7.13
N ILE A 109 -7.91 -4.06 6.22
CA ILE A 109 -7.31 -2.99 5.43
C ILE A 109 -8.05 -1.71 5.82
N VAL A 110 -7.33 -0.81 6.48
CA VAL A 110 -7.89 0.44 7.02
C VAL A 110 -7.36 1.59 6.20
N GLN A 111 -8.25 2.26 5.47
CA GLN A 111 -7.90 3.44 4.71
C GLN A 111 -7.60 4.60 5.65
N VAL A 112 -6.44 5.24 5.49
CA VAL A 112 -6.01 6.38 6.31
C VAL A 112 -6.20 7.68 5.52
N PRO A 113 -7.08 8.59 5.97
CA PRO A 113 -7.29 9.88 5.33
C PRO A 113 -6.03 10.77 5.39
N GLY A 114 -5.87 11.66 4.41
CA GLY A 114 -4.77 12.63 4.36
C GLY A 114 -3.54 12.15 3.59
N LEU A 115 -3.50 10.87 3.21
CA LEU A 115 -2.46 10.30 2.34
C LEU A 115 -2.38 10.97 0.98
N GLU A 116 -3.52 11.45 0.46
CA GLU A 116 -3.63 12.21 -0.78
C GLU A 116 -2.79 13.49 -0.79
N PHE A 117 -2.47 14.04 0.39
CA PHE A 117 -1.65 15.25 0.52
C PHE A 117 -0.15 14.94 0.73
N ASN A 118 0.22 13.70 1.08
CA ASN A 118 1.61 13.24 1.24
C ASN A 118 1.97 12.02 0.39
N LEU A 119 1.45 11.96 -0.84
CA LEU A 119 1.73 10.84 -1.74
C LEU A 119 3.24 10.67 -2.00
N PRO A 120 3.80 9.46 -1.81
CA PRO A 120 5.14 9.11 -2.23
C PRO A 120 5.35 9.33 -3.74
N PRO A 121 6.57 9.68 -4.18
CA PRO A 121 6.87 9.85 -5.61
C PRO A 121 6.47 8.60 -6.42
N GLY A 122 5.85 8.78 -7.59
CA GLY A 122 5.42 7.68 -8.47
C GLY A 122 4.00 7.17 -8.20
N PHE A 123 3.45 7.33 -6.98
CA PHE A 123 2.05 6.96 -6.70
C PHE A 123 1.04 7.88 -7.40
N ASN A 124 1.46 9.10 -7.76
CA ASN A 124 0.68 10.03 -8.59
C ASN A 124 0.53 9.58 -10.05
N GLN A 125 1.30 8.57 -10.50
CA GLN A 125 1.25 8.03 -11.86
C GLN A 125 0.46 6.73 -11.96
N ILE A 126 0.05 6.16 -10.82
CA ILE A 126 -0.79 4.95 -10.82
C ILE A 126 -2.14 5.30 -11.45
N PRO A 127 -2.66 4.49 -12.40
CA PRO A 127 -3.85 4.83 -13.16
C PRO A 127 -5.01 5.17 -12.23
N ASN A 128 -5.49 6.42 -12.31
CA ASN A 128 -6.67 6.85 -11.57
C ASN A 128 -7.89 6.77 -12.50
N ALA A 129 -8.96 6.15 -12.03
CA ALA A 129 -10.19 5.99 -12.82
C ALA A 129 -10.95 7.32 -13.01
N THR A 130 -10.59 8.36 -12.24
CA THR A 130 -11.25 9.67 -12.24
C THR A 130 -10.31 10.75 -12.77
N SER A 131 -10.66 11.29 -13.94
CA SER A 131 -10.07 12.54 -14.45
C SER A 131 -10.85 13.73 -13.86
N ALA A 132 -10.18 14.56 -13.07
CA ALA A 132 -10.76 15.83 -12.63
C ALA A 132 -10.60 16.87 -13.74
N PHE A 133 -11.70 17.34 -14.31
CA PHE A 133 -11.71 18.41 -15.32
C PHE A 133 -12.51 19.60 -14.81
N PHE A 134 -11.92 20.79 -14.95
CA PHE A 134 -12.63 22.06 -14.80
C PHE A 134 -12.46 22.85 -16.09
N GLY A 135 -13.56 23.14 -16.77
CA GLY A 135 -13.55 23.94 -17.99
C GLY A 135 -14.86 24.68 -18.16
N GLN A 136 -14.76 25.99 -18.42
CA GLN A 136 -15.89 26.82 -18.81
C GLN A 136 -16.08 26.70 -20.32
N LEU A 137 -17.10 25.94 -20.74
CA LEU A 137 -17.30 25.60 -22.15
C LEU A 137 -17.79 26.78 -23.00
N THR A 138 -18.59 27.66 -22.42
CA THR A 138 -19.06 28.89 -23.06
C THR A 138 -19.29 29.96 -21.99
N TYR A 139 -19.03 31.21 -22.37
CA TYR A 139 -19.35 32.39 -21.56
C TYR A 139 -19.97 33.44 -22.48
N GLU A 140 -21.18 33.89 -22.15
CA GLU A 140 -21.81 35.05 -22.79
C GLU A 140 -22.08 36.11 -21.71
N ARG A 141 -21.78 37.36 -22.04
CA ARG A 141 -22.16 38.53 -21.23
C ARG A 141 -22.72 39.59 -22.16
N ARG A 142 -23.94 40.06 -21.85
CA ARG A 142 -24.62 41.17 -22.53
C ARG A 142 -24.50 42.46 -21.72
#